data_AF-A0A4Q3AER2-F1
#
_entry.id   AF-A0A4Q3AER2-F1
#
_cell.length_a   1.000
_cell.length_b   1.000
_cell.length_c   1.000
_cell.angle_alpha   90.00
_cell.angle_beta   90.00
_cell.angle_gamma   90.00
#
_symmetry.space_group_name_H-M   'P 1'
#
loop_
_entity.id
_entity.type
_entity.pdbx_description
1 polymer ?
#
loop_
_entity_poly.entity_id
_entity_poly.type
_entity_poly.pdbx_seq_one_letter_code
_entity_poly.pdbx_strand_id
1 'polypeptide(L)'
;MSLARHAQSFAKSVAYRLGFSLKRLRTAQRATAVSDDFTGKVRPRLHRTDPYKGFDASAWPDDASGWGSDSEAFGELIEELRPSRIIEVGTWKGGSALNLASHLQRLNLDAEILCVDTWLGALEMWTDLDDPSRHGALGLRHGYPTLYYRFLANVCRAGHQDRITPPPPP
;
A
#
# COMPACT_ATOMS: atom_id res chain seq x y z
N MET A 1 40.18 2.58 -13.73
CA MET A 1 38.76 2.92 -13.48
C MET A 1 38.62 4.46 -13.49
N SER A 2 37.71 5.03 -14.28
CA SER A 2 37.66 6.47 -14.60
C SER A 2 37.14 7.36 -13.45
N LEU A 3 37.74 8.56 -13.28
CA LEU A 3 37.33 9.61 -12.31
C LEU A 3 35.83 9.94 -12.35
N ALA A 4 35.21 9.87 -13.53
CA ALA A 4 33.77 10.11 -13.70
C ALA A 4 32.89 9.18 -12.86
N ARG A 5 33.32 7.93 -12.61
CA ARG A 5 32.52 6.97 -11.82
C ARG A 5 32.51 7.31 -10.33
N HIS A 6 33.60 7.88 -9.81
CA HIS A 6 33.73 8.27 -8.40
C HIS A 6 32.87 9.49 -8.08
N ALA A 7 32.88 10.50 -8.96
CA ALA A 7 32.02 11.67 -8.83
C ALA A 7 30.52 11.30 -8.87
N GLN A 8 30.15 10.39 -9.77
CA GLN A 8 28.76 9.92 -9.91
C GLN A 8 28.30 9.09 -8.71
N SER A 9 29.19 8.30 -8.11
CA SER A 9 28.92 7.54 -6.88
C SER A 9 28.75 8.44 -5.66
N PHE A 10 29.60 9.47 -5.55
CA PHE A 10 29.52 10.46 -4.48
C PHE A 10 28.20 11.25 -4.54
N ALA A 11 27.84 11.75 -5.73
CA ALA A 11 26.59 12.49 -5.92
C ALA A 11 25.35 11.65 -5.59
N LYS A 12 25.33 10.37 -5.98
CA LYS A 12 24.25 9.42 -5.61
C LYS A 12 24.17 9.21 -4.11
N SER A 13 25.32 9.07 -3.43
CA SER A 13 25.39 8.89 -1.98
C SER A 13 24.86 10.11 -1.22
N VAL A 14 25.24 11.31 -1.65
CA VAL A 14 24.75 12.57 -1.07
C VAL A 14 23.25 12.74 -1.28
N ALA A 15 22.76 12.53 -2.50
CA ALA A 15 21.33 12.60 -2.79
C ALA A 15 20.53 11.59 -1.96
N TYR A 16 21.01 10.34 -1.83
CA TYR A 16 20.34 9.32 -1.04
C TYR A 16 20.25 9.69 0.44
N ARG A 17 21.31 10.28 1.00
CA ARG A 17 21.31 10.81 2.38
C ARG A 17 20.35 11.97 2.61
N LEU A 18 19.98 12.67 1.53
CA LEU A 18 18.99 13.75 1.55
C LEU A 18 17.58 13.29 1.16
N GLY A 19 17.35 11.97 1.03
CA GLY A 19 16.04 11.39 0.71
C GLY A 19 15.73 11.31 -0.79
N PHE A 20 16.70 11.60 -1.67
CA PHE A 20 16.49 11.61 -3.13
C PHE A 20 17.22 10.46 -3.83
N SER A 21 16.58 9.85 -4.83
CA SER A 21 17.20 8.82 -5.68
C SER A 21 17.55 9.39 -7.06
N LEU A 22 18.85 9.56 -7.34
CA LEU A 22 19.36 9.92 -8.67
C LEU A 22 19.45 8.66 -9.57
N LYS A 23 18.28 8.12 -9.96
CA LYS A 23 18.16 7.08 -10.99
C LYS A 23 17.58 7.71 -12.26
N ARG A 24 18.20 7.44 -13.41
CA ARG A 24 17.60 7.75 -14.71
C ARG A 24 16.37 6.85 -14.86
N LEU A 25 15.18 7.44 -14.80
CA LEU A 25 13.94 6.72 -15.06
C LEU A 25 14.01 6.19 -16.49
N ARG A 26 13.95 4.86 -16.63
CA ARG A 26 13.77 4.24 -17.94
C ARG A 26 12.29 4.37 -18.28
N THR A 27 11.98 4.82 -19.48
CA THR A 27 10.62 4.77 -19.99
C THR A 27 10.17 3.31 -19.95
N ALA A 28 9.14 3.02 -19.15
CA ALA A 28 8.55 1.68 -19.13
C ALA A 28 8.00 1.39 -20.53
N GLN A 29 8.47 0.31 -21.15
CA GLN A 29 7.80 -0.19 -22.36
C GLN A 29 6.50 -0.86 -21.91
N ARG A 30 5.38 -0.43 -22.50
CA ARG A 30 4.08 -1.06 -22.26
C ARG A 30 4.17 -2.49 -22.76
N ALA A 31 4.04 -3.47 -21.86
CA ALA A 31 4.00 -4.87 -22.25
C ALA A 31 2.84 -5.08 -23.25
N THR A 32 3.08 -5.92 -24.25
CA THR A 32 2.03 -6.40 -25.17
C THR A 32 0.92 -7.04 -24.35
N ALA A 33 -0.32 -6.64 -24.59
CA ALA A 33 -1.49 -7.16 -23.88
C ALA A 33 -1.52 -8.69 -23.95
N VAL A 34 -1.66 -9.34 -22.78
CA VAL A 34 -1.97 -10.76 -22.68
C VAL A 34 -3.38 -10.97 -23.26
N SER A 35 -3.66 -12.13 -23.86
CA SER A 35 -4.91 -12.39 -24.60
C SER A 35 -6.18 -12.40 -23.73
N ASP A 36 -6.02 -12.50 -22.41
CA ASP A 36 -7.09 -12.28 -21.45
C ASP A 36 -7.14 -10.79 -21.09
N ASP A 37 -8.34 -10.24 -21.01
CA ASP A 37 -8.52 -8.81 -20.72
C ASP A 37 -8.16 -8.46 -19.26
N PHE A 38 -8.18 -9.45 -18.36
CA PHE A 38 -7.99 -9.35 -16.90
C PHE A 38 -8.67 -8.12 -16.27
N THR A 39 -9.75 -7.61 -16.88
CA THR A 39 -10.34 -6.30 -16.54
C THR A 39 -11.31 -6.38 -15.37
N GLY A 40 -11.96 -7.53 -15.18
CA GLY A 40 -12.94 -7.73 -14.11
C GLY A 40 -12.36 -7.59 -12.70
N LYS A 41 -13.20 -7.26 -11.72
CA LYS A 41 -12.80 -7.13 -10.30
C LYS A 41 -12.14 -8.41 -9.79
N VAL A 42 -11.08 -8.27 -9.00
CA VAL A 42 -10.30 -9.38 -8.43
C VAL A 42 -10.99 -9.98 -7.21
N ARG A 43 -11.68 -9.17 -6.40
CA ARG A 43 -12.31 -9.63 -5.15
C ARG A 43 -13.13 -10.92 -5.27
N PRO A 44 -14.06 -11.07 -6.23
CA PRO A 44 -14.88 -12.29 -6.34
C PRO A 44 -14.08 -13.53 -6.73
N ARG A 45 -12.86 -13.36 -7.25
CA ARG A 45 -11.94 -14.47 -7.58
C ARG A 45 -11.12 -14.91 -6.38
N LEU A 46 -10.86 -14.02 -5.43
CA LEU A 46 -10.07 -14.31 -4.22
C LEU A 46 -10.95 -14.76 -3.06
N HIS A 47 -12.17 -14.23 -2.97
CA HIS A 47 -13.02 -14.38 -1.79
C HIS A 47 -14.35 -15.03 -2.15
N ARG A 48 -14.64 -16.17 -1.53
CA ARG A 48 -15.99 -16.73 -1.55
C ARG A 48 -16.98 -15.88 -0.74
N THR A 49 -16.48 -15.24 0.31
CA THR A 49 -17.23 -14.32 1.17
C THR A 49 -16.49 -12.99 1.21
N ASP A 50 -17.17 -11.88 0.87
CA ASP A 50 -16.55 -10.55 0.91
C ASP A 50 -15.95 -10.27 2.31
N PRO A 51 -14.67 -9.85 2.41
CA PRO A 51 -13.97 -9.67 3.68
C PRO A 51 -14.58 -8.58 4.58
N TYR A 52 -15.36 -7.67 4.01
CA TYR A 52 -16.06 -6.62 4.75
C TYR A 52 -17.47 -7.04 5.19
N LYS A 53 -18.03 -8.12 4.63
CA LYS A 53 -19.40 -8.54 4.92
C LYS A 53 -19.52 -9.04 6.36
N GLY A 54 -20.25 -8.28 7.19
CA GLY A 54 -20.47 -8.61 8.60
C GLY A 54 -19.27 -8.34 9.50
N PHE A 55 -18.22 -7.68 8.99
CA PHE A 55 -17.07 -7.30 9.78
C PHE A 55 -17.40 -6.09 10.68
N ASP A 56 -17.22 -6.25 11.99
CA ASP A 56 -17.42 -5.17 12.96
C ASP A 56 -16.17 -4.28 13.06
N ALA A 57 -16.18 -3.18 12.30
CA ALA A 57 -15.13 -2.18 12.34
C ALA A 57 -15.07 -1.41 13.67
N SER A 58 -16.15 -1.37 14.46
CA SER A 58 -16.17 -0.61 15.73
C SER A 58 -15.33 -1.27 16.83
N ALA A 59 -15.06 -2.57 16.71
CA ALA A 59 -14.23 -3.34 17.65
C ALA A 59 -12.71 -3.07 17.54
N TRP A 60 -12.30 -2.18 16.64
CA TRP A 60 -10.91 -1.87 16.34
C TRP A 60 -10.59 -0.39 16.55
N PRO A 61 -9.33 0.00 16.81
CA PRO A 61 -8.94 1.40 16.86
C PRO A 61 -9.13 2.10 15.51
N ASP A 62 -9.38 3.41 15.55
CA ASP A 62 -9.28 4.28 14.37
C ASP A 62 -7.83 4.77 14.22
N ASP A 63 -7.09 4.07 13.37
CA ASP A 63 -5.65 4.30 13.22
C ASP A 63 -5.19 3.86 11.83
N ALA A 64 -5.28 4.78 10.88
CA ALA A 64 -4.75 4.62 9.53
C ALA A 64 -3.30 5.09 9.39
N SER A 65 -2.55 5.24 10.50
CA SER A 65 -1.17 5.75 10.45
C SER A 65 -0.26 4.84 9.63
N GLY A 66 0.59 5.46 8.83
CA GLY A 66 1.60 4.81 8.01
C GLY A 66 2.54 5.84 7.40
N TRP A 67 3.81 5.49 7.25
CA TRP A 67 4.82 6.39 6.71
C TRP A 67 4.48 6.78 5.26
N GLY A 68 4.47 8.09 4.97
CA GLY A 68 4.26 8.62 3.61
C GLY A 68 2.84 8.44 3.05
N SER A 69 1.84 8.16 3.88
CA SER A 69 0.46 7.88 3.44
C SER A 69 -0.21 9.04 2.70
N ASP A 70 0.22 10.27 2.95
CA ASP A 70 -0.33 11.53 2.46
C ASP A 70 0.47 12.15 1.30
N SER A 71 1.40 11.41 0.70
CA SER A 71 2.22 11.93 -0.39
C SER A 71 1.40 12.45 -1.58
N GLU A 72 1.70 13.68 -2.02
CA GLU A 72 1.06 14.32 -3.19
C GLU A 72 1.25 13.50 -4.48
N ALA A 73 2.33 12.71 -4.57
CA ALA A 73 2.64 11.85 -5.70
C ALA A 73 1.49 10.87 -6.02
N PHE A 74 0.70 10.45 -5.04
CA PHE A 74 -0.46 9.59 -5.28
C PHE A 74 -1.53 10.28 -6.13
N GLY A 75 -1.83 11.55 -5.82
CA GLY A 75 -2.77 12.35 -6.58
C GLY A 75 -2.29 12.62 -8.00
N GLU A 76 -1.02 13.04 -8.13
CA GLU A 76 -0.39 13.31 -9.43
C GLU A 76 -0.44 12.08 -10.35
N LEU A 77 -0.06 10.90 -9.83
CA LEU A 77 -0.07 9.65 -10.59
C LEU A 77 -1.47 9.21 -11.00
N ILE A 78 -2.48 9.37 -10.12
CA ILE A 78 -3.87 9.03 -10.47
C ILE A 78 -4.41 9.97 -11.55
N GLU A 79 -4.11 11.27 -11.45
CA GLU A 79 -4.55 12.27 -12.44
C GLU A 79 -3.92 12.01 -13.81
N GLU A 80 -2.63 11.68 -13.85
CA GLU A 80 -1.89 11.40 -15.08
C GLU A 80 -2.30 10.04 -15.70
N LEU A 81 -2.28 8.97 -14.92
CA LEU A 81 -2.40 7.61 -15.44
C LEU A 81 -3.85 7.15 -15.59
N ARG A 82 -4.78 7.73 -14.81
CA ARG A 82 -6.19 7.34 -14.71
C ARG A 82 -6.37 5.82 -14.68
N PRO A 83 -5.77 5.14 -13.69
CA PRO A 83 -5.66 3.69 -13.69
C PRO A 83 -7.02 3.01 -13.54
N SER A 84 -7.19 1.83 -14.12
CA SER A 84 -8.31 0.91 -13.85
C SER A 84 -8.00 -0.07 -12.71
N ARG A 85 -6.72 -0.24 -12.37
CA ARG A 85 -6.26 -1.08 -11.26
C ARG A 85 -4.96 -0.55 -10.68
N ILE A 86 -4.86 -0.64 -9.36
CA ILE A 86 -3.66 -0.36 -8.59
C ILE A 86 -3.31 -1.61 -7.78
N ILE A 87 -2.03 -1.94 -7.70
CA ILE A 87 -1.53 -3.00 -6.82
C ILE A 87 -0.56 -2.33 -5.85
N GLU A 88 -0.90 -2.39 -4.56
CA GLU A 88 -0.06 -1.91 -3.48
C GLU A 88 0.57 -3.11 -2.78
N VAL A 89 1.89 -3.09 -2.59
CA VAL A 89 2.63 -4.16 -1.92
C VAL A 89 3.29 -3.58 -0.67
N GLY A 90 2.86 -4.04 0.50
CA GLY A 90 3.16 -3.39 1.78
C GLY A 90 2.13 -2.31 2.12
N THR A 91 0.91 -2.74 2.43
CA THR A 91 -0.24 -1.86 2.73
C THR A 91 -0.33 -1.47 4.20
N TRP A 92 0.23 -2.27 5.11
CA TRP A 92 0.18 -2.01 6.55
C TRP A 92 -1.27 -1.84 7.05
N LYS A 93 -1.59 -0.69 7.66
CA LYS A 93 -2.93 -0.28 8.13
C LYS A 93 -3.77 0.40 7.06
N GLY A 94 -3.25 0.61 5.85
CA GLY A 94 -3.99 1.10 4.69
C GLY A 94 -3.93 2.59 4.42
N GLY A 95 -3.13 3.39 5.13
CA GLY A 95 -3.12 4.85 4.99
C GLY A 95 -2.94 5.33 3.54
N SER A 96 -1.94 4.80 2.82
CA SER A 96 -1.71 5.11 1.41
C SER A 96 -2.83 4.61 0.49
N ALA A 97 -3.33 3.40 0.70
CA ALA A 97 -4.47 2.86 -0.04
C ALA A 97 -5.74 3.72 0.12
N LEU A 98 -6.01 4.24 1.31
CA LEU A 98 -7.12 5.15 1.58
C LEU A 98 -6.95 6.49 0.86
N ASN A 99 -5.72 7.00 0.81
CA ASN A 99 -5.42 8.23 0.06
C ASN A 99 -5.64 8.03 -1.44
N LEU A 100 -5.07 6.96 -2.01
CA LEU A 100 -5.30 6.54 -3.41
C LEU A 100 -6.81 6.39 -3.72
N ALA A 101 -7.55 5.71 -2.84
CA ALA A 101 -8.98 5.51 -2.96
C ALA A 101 -9.78 6.82 -3.00
N SER A 102 -9.38 7.78 -2.16
CA SER A 102 -9.99 9.11 -2.08
C SER A 102 -9.75 9.93 -3.35
N HIS A 103 -8.54 9.86 -3.92
CA HIS A 103 -8.24 10.47 -5.21
C HIS A 103 -9.05 9.86 -6.36
N LEU A 104 -9.16 8.53 -6.41
CA LEU A 104 -10.00 7.83 -7.38
C LEU A 104 -11.48 8.26 -7.27
N GLN A 105 -12.00 8.37 -6.04
CA GLN A 105 -13.37 8.82 -5.78
C GLN A 105 -13.58 10.26 -6.26
N ARG A 106 -12.68 11.18 -5.90
CA ARG A 106 -12.73 12.59 -6.31
C ARG A 106 -12.78 12.74 -7.83
N LEU A 107 -12.07 11.87 -8.55
CA LEU A 107 -11.96 11.89 -10.00
C LEU A 107 -12.99 10.99 -10.71
N ASN A 108 -13.92 10.39 -9.96
CA ASN A 108 -14.93 9.45 -10.44
C ASN A 108 -14.36 8.32 -11.31
N LEU A 109 -13.26 7.73 -10.86
CA LEU A 109 -12.59 6.60 -11.52
C LEU A 109 -13.05 5.27 -10.92
N ASP A 110 -13.55 4.38 -11.77
CA ASP A 110 -13.79 2.98 -11.40
C ASP A 110 -12.48 2.19 -11.48
N ALA A 111 -11.71 2.25 -10.40
CA ALA A 111 -10.49 1.48 -10.24
C ALA A 111 -10.55 0.61 -8.99
N GLU A 112 -9.94 -0.57 -9.06
CA GLU A 112 -9.75 -1.46 -7.91
C GLU A 112 -8.32 -1.33 -7.37
N ILE A 113 -8.16 -1.25 -6.05
CA ILE A 113 -6.88 -1.27 -5.35
C ILE A 113 -6.71 -2.64 -4.70
N LEU A 114 -5.77 -3.44 -5.20
CA LEU A 114 -5.36 -4.71 -4.61
C LEU A 114 -4.24 -4.45 -3.59
N CYS A 115 -4.53 -4.67 -2.31
CA CYS A 115 -3.63 -4.39 -1.19
C CYS A 115 -2.94 -5.67 -0.71
N VAL A 116 -1.71 -5.94 -1.15
CA VAL A 116 -0.95 -7.15 -0.83
C VAL A 116 -0.04 -6.89 0.35
N ASP A 117 -0.31 -7.57 1.46
CA ASP A 117 0.54 -7.54 2.66
C ASP A 117 0.57 -8.92 3.33
N THR A 118 1.55 -9.12 4.19
CA THR A 118 1.58 -10.26 5.11
C THR A 118 0.76 -9.99 6.38
N TRP A 119 0.60 -8.71 6.72
CA TRP A 119 0.08 -8.21 7.99
C TRP A 119 0.83 -8.70 9.23
N LEU A 120 2.09 -9.13 9.04
CA LEU A 120 2.99 -9.53 10.12
C LEU A 120 3.93 -8.41 10.56
N GLY A 121 3.90 -7.28 9.86
CA GLY A 121 4.84 -6.18 10.02
C GLY A 121 6.22 -6.48 9.42
N ALA A 122 7.07 -5.45 9.43
CA ALA A 122 8.43 -5.56 8.92
C ALA A 122 9.33 -6.27 9.93
N LEU A 123 10.45 -6.84 9.46
CA LEU A 123 11.38 -7.59 10.31
C LEU A 123 11.91 -6.74 11.48
N GLU A 124 12.15 -5.46 11.23
CA GLU A 124 12.66 -4.49 12.21
C GLU A 124 11.64 -4.17 13.34
N MET A 125 10.39 -4.61 13.20
CA MET A 125 9.36 -4.50 14.25
C MET A 125 9.41 -5.67 15.24
N TRP A 126 10.27 -6.66 14.99
CA TRP A 126 10.46 -7.83 15.84
C TRP A 126 11.83 -7.86 16.52
N THR A 127 12.70 -6.88 16.24
CA THR A 127 14.06 -6.85 16.77
C THR A 127 14.18 -6.23 18.16
N ASP A 128 13.26 -5.32 18.50
CA ASP A 128 13.17 -4.68 19.80
C ASP A 128 11.72 -4.77 20.29
N LEU A 129 11.47 -5.67 21.24
CA LEU A 129 10.12 -5.95 21.73
C LEU A 129 9.56 -4.85 22.63
N ASP A 130 10.43 -3.96 23.13
CA ASP A 130 10.05 -2.86 24.00
C ASP A 130 9.79 -1.56 23.22
N ASP A 131 10.06 -1.51 21.91
CA ASP A 131 9.80 -0.35 21.06
C ASP A 131 8.29 -0.16 20.82
N PRO A 132 7.65 0.88 21.42
CA PRO A 132 6.22 1.10 21.27
C PRO A 132 5.83 1.56 19.85
N SER A 133 6.75 2.20 19.13
CA SER A 133 6.52 2.74 17.78
C SER A 133 6.61 1.66 16.69
N ARG A 134 7.31 0.57 16.97
CA ARG A 134 7.50 -0.56 16.05
C ARG A 134 6.79 -1.81 16.53
N HIS A 135 7.33 -2.50 17.54
CA HIS A 135 6.75 -3.73 18.04
C HIS A 135 5.35 -3.49 18.62
N GLY A 136 5.20 -2.42 19.41
CA GLY A 136 3.90 -2.00 19.93
C GLY A 136 2.87 -1.69 18.83
N ALA A 137 3.31 -1.19 17.67
CA ALA A 137 2.43 -0.85 16.56
C ALA A 137 1.82 -2.07 15.85
N LEU A 138 2.39 -3.27 16.02
CA LEU A 138 1.80 -4.54 15.56
C LEU A 138 0.47 -4.85 16.25
N GLY A 139 0.31 -4.32 17.47
CA GLY A 139 -0.95 -4.38 18.19
C GLY A 139 -1.38 -5.80 18.51
N LEU A 140 -0.47 -6.60 19.03
CA LEU A 140 -0.64 -8.04 19.19
C LEU A 140 -1.89 -8.38 20.04
N ARG A 141 -2.63 -9.42 19.65
CA ARG A 141 -3.61 -10.11 20.49
C ARG A 141 -3.19 -11.56 20.61
N HIS A 142 -3.00 -12.05 21.85
CA HIS A 142 -2.47 -13.39 22.12
C HIS A 142 -1.15 -13.66 21.37
N GLY A 143 -0.29 -12.66 21.24
CA GLY A 143 1.02 -12.77 20.57
C GLY A 143 0.99 -12.65 19.04
N TYR A 144 -0.18 -12.52 18.40
CA TYR A 144 -0.30 -12.40 16.95
C TYR A 144 -0.69 -10.98 16.49
N PRO A 145 -0.06 -10.44 15.43
CA PRO A 145 -0.40 -9.13 14.89
C PRO A 145 -1.86 -8.99 14.50
N THR A 146 -2.42 -7.80 14.70
CA THR A 146 -3.83 -7.52 14.37
C THR A 146 -4.00 -6.61 13.16
N LEU A 147 -2.93 -6.40 12.40
CA LEU A 147 -2.87 -5.40 11.33
C LEU A 147 -3.91 -5.65 10.23
N TYR A 148 -4.19 -6.90 9.86
CA TYR A 148 -5.21 -7.23 8.86
C TYR A 148 -6.57 -6.67 9.24
N TYR A 149 -7.00 -6.90 10.49
CA TYR A 149 -8.30 -6.43 10.95
C TYR A 149 -8.34 -4.91 11.16
N ARG A 150 -7.24 -4.31 11.61
CA ARG A 150 -7.12 -2.84 11.68
C ARG A 150 -7.24 -2.21 10.30
N PHE A 151 -6.57 -2.79 9.30
CA PHE A 151 -6.69 -2.40 7.91
C PHE A 151 -8.15 -2.49 7.44
N LEU A 152 -8.84 -3.61 7.64
CA LEU A 152 -10.25 -3.75 7.28
C LEU A 152 -11.12 -2.68 7.95
N ALA A 153 -10.88 -2.41 9.23
CA ALA A 153 -11.63 -1.41 9.98
C ALA A 153 -11.42 0.00 9.44
N ASN A 154 -10.18 0.36 9.08
CA ASN A 154 -9.86 1.65 8.49
C ASN A 154 -10.53 1.83 7.12
N VAL A 155 -10.51 0.78 6.27
CA VAL A 155 -11.24 0.78 5.00
C VAL A 155 -12.75 0.96 5.21
N CYS A 156 -13.32 0.26 6.19
CA CYS A 156 -14.73 0.38 6.51
C CYS A 156 -15.12 1.79 6.95
N ARG A 157 -14.32 2.41 7.82
CA ARG A 157 -14.58 3.77 8.31
C ARG A 157 -14.45 4.82 7.22
N ALA A 158 -13.49 4.65 6.31
CA ALA A 158 -13.29 5.55 5.20
C ALA A 158 -14.31 5.38 4.07
N GLY A 159 -15.13 4.32 4.09
CA GLY A 159 -16.17 4.10 3.09
C GLY A 159 -15.66 3.56 1.75
N HIS A 160 -14.47 2.94 1.71
CA HIS A 160 -13.81 2.48 0.48
C HIS A 160 -13.87 0.96 0.29
N GLN A 161 -14.82 0.28 0.95
CA GLN A 161 -15.01 -1.17 0.87
C GLN A 161 -15.36 -1.64 -0.54
N ASP A 162 -15.87 -0.78 -1.42
CA ASP A 162 -16.25 -1.11 -2.80
C ASP A 162 -15.04 -1.32 -3.72
N ARG A 163 -13.91 -0.68 -3.42
CA ARG A 163 -12.74 -0.60 -4.32
C ARG A 163 -11.45 -1.16 -3.78
N ILE A 164 -11.31 -1.27 -2.46
CA ILE A 164 -10.11 -1.84 -1.83
C ILE A 164 -10.31 -3.35 -1.64
N THR A 165 -9.36 -4.15 -2.10
CA THR A 165 -9.42 -5.61 -2.02
C THR A 165 -8.11 -6.11 -1.38
N PRO A 166 -8.15 -6.68 -0.16
CA PRO A 166 -7.03 -7.45 0.35
C PRO A 166 -7.09 -8.89 -0.22
N PRO A 167 -5.97 -9.56 -0.52
CA PRO A 167 -5.96 -11.01 -0.63
C PRO A 167 -6.31 -11.65 0.71
N PRO A 168 -6.77 -12.92 0.72
CA PRO A 168 -6.83 -13.69 1.95
C PRO A 168 -5.44 -13.72 2.59
N PRO A 169 -5.36 -13.63 3.93
CA PRO A 169 -4.08 -13.84 4.61
C PRO A 169 -3.54 -15.24 4.26
N PRO A 170 -2.21 -15.41 4.20
CA PRO A 170 -1.57 -16.71 3.96
C PRO A 170 -1.90 -17.74 5.04
#